data_AF-A0A7Y3KVQ3-F1
#
_entry.id   AF-A0A7Y3KVQ3-F1
#
_cell.length_a   1.000
_cell.length_b   1.000
_cell.length_c   1.000
_cell.angle_alpha   90.00
_cell.angle_beta   90.00
_cell.angle_gamma   90.00
#
_symmetry.space_group_name_H-M   'P 1'
#
loop_
_entity.id
_entity.type
_entity.pdbx_description
1 polymer ?
#
loop_
_entity_poly.entity_id
_entity_poly.type
_entity_poly.pdbx_seq_one_letter_code
_entity_poly.pdbx_strand_id
1 'polypeptide(L)'
;MTNQDSPNAHVPYDPASMATSSLSSQKVIWYRRPWVLITFVVAIVVAVSVITDLPHPISKSEDVSAQNASMKQINTDIAPCVYAVKEAFGFYRNSVAGTLTPQKLKVVNTYLPNDQTVCSFASAGMSDLTNNLQVLDTTAGKNIDKLLKVVVTWMDSDGNAAIVDIEYLINHPGDAKKIADLRKQQNYLTKDREIAIGYLNTASAILGTQLYSLNLPVLAPLPGT
;
A
#
# COMPACT_ATOMS: atom_id res chain seq x y z
N MET A 1 31.41 -54.80 104.71
CA MET A 1 32.57 -54.93 103.81
C MET A 1 32.13 -55.93 102.74
N THR A 2 31.97 -55.66 101.44
CA THR A 2 32.33 -54.53 100.57
C THR A 2 31.51 -54.65 99.28
N ASN A 3 31.17 -53.51 98.67
CA ASN A 3 30.48 -53.31 97.38
C ASN A 3 31.21 -53.92 96.18
N GLN A 4 30.46 -54.23 95.10
CA GLN A 4 30.72 -53.64 93.76
C GLN A 4 29.59 -53.91 92.76
N ASP A 5 28.87 -52.85 92.41
CA ASP A 5 27.98 -52.71 91.25
C ASP A 5 28.80 -52.50 89.95
N SER A 6 28.35 -53.08 88.84
CA SER A 6 28.81 -52.78 87.47
C SER A 6 27.87 -51.79 86.78
N PRO A 7 28.35 -50.65 86.25
CA PRO A 7 27.54 -49.79 85.39
C PRO A 7 27.80 -50.06 83.90
N ASN A 8 26.71 -50.26 83.17
CA ASN A 8 26.64 -50.24 81.71
C ASN A 8 27.09 -48.88 81.15
N ALA A 9 28.11 -48.87 80.30
CA ALA A 9 28.58 -47.66 79.63
C ALA A 9 27.70 -47.34 78.41
N HIS A 10 26.93 -46.27 78.49
CA HIS A 10 26.31 -45.60 77.34
C HIS A 10 27.40 -44.95 76.49
N VAL A 11 27.60 -45.43 75.27
CA VAL A 11 28.42 -44.74 74.27
C VAL A 11 27.59 -43.59 73.68
N PRO A 12 28.08 -42.34 73.69
CA PRO A 12 27.34 -41.20 73.14
C PRO A 12 27.13 -41.33 71.63
N TYR A 13 25.91 -41.09 71.18
CA TYR A 13 25.55 -40.99 69.77
C TYR A 13 26.23 -39.76 69.15
N ASP A 14 27.16 -39.97 68.21
CA ASP A 14 27.85 -38.91 67.48
C ASP A 14 27.20 -38.66 66.11
N PRO A 15 26.41 -37.58 65.96
CA PRO A 15 25.74 -37.25 64.69
C PRO A 15 26.72 -36.80 63.60
N ALA A 16 28.00 -36.55 63.90
CA ALA A 16 29.02 -36.20 62.90
C ALA A 16 29.51 -37.41 62.09
N SER A 17 29.14 -38.63 62.48
CA SER A 17 29.47 -39.87 61.76
C SER A 17 28.48 -40.21 60.62
N MET A 18 27.43 -39.40 60.41
CA MET A 18 26.53 -39.62 59.29
C MET A 18 27.21 -39.28 57.96
N ALA A 19 27.28 -40.28 57.07
CA ALA A 19 27.74 -40.09 55.70
C ALA A 19 26.94 -38.95 55.04
N THR A 20 27.62 -37.86 54.74
CA THR A 20 27.03 -36.75 53.99
C THR A 20 26.66 -37.28 52.61
N SER A 21 25.36 -37.35 52.32
CA SER A 21 24.86 -37.69 50.99
C SER A 21 25.53 -36.78 49.97
N SER A 22 26.39 -37.36 49.12
CA SER A 22 27.09 -36.67 48.03
C SER A 22 26.13 -36.36 46.89
N LEU A 23 25.12 -35.53 47.14
CA LEU A 23 24.51 -34.74 46.10
C LEU A 23 25.36 -33.48 45.99
N SER A 24 26.50 -33.61 45.29
CA SER A 24 27.13 -32.43 44.74
C SER A 24 26.08 -31.80 43.84
N SER A 25 25.51 -30.69 44.32
CA SER A 25 24.70 -29.81 43.50
C SER A 25 25.67 -29.21 42.49
N GLN A 26 25.98 -29.99 41.44
CA GLN A 26 26.63 -29.47 40.25
C GLN A 26 25.63 -28.43 39.76
N LYS A 27 25.86 -27.16 40.09
CA LYS A 27 25.18 -26.04 39.44
C LYS A 27 25.46 -26.24 37.96
N VAL A 28 24.56 -26.92 37.27
CA VAL A 28 24.66 -27.07 35.82
C VAL A 28 24.49 -25.66 35.31
N ILE A 29 25.61 -25.08 34.93
CA ILE A 29 25.69 -23.75 34.37
C ILE A 29 25.04 -23.82 32.99
N TRP A 30 23.71 -23.76 32.96
CA TRP A 30 22.88 -24.02 31.78
C TRP A 30 23.25 -23.10 30.61
N TYR A 31 23.75 -21.89 30.89
CA TYR A 31 24.22 -20.93 29.90
C TYR A 31 25.54 -21.32 29.20
N ARG A 32 26.28 -22.34 29.67
CA ARG A 32 27.49 -22.83 28.99
C ARG A 32 27.19 -23.78 27.82
N ARG A 33 25.94 -24.21 27.65
CA ARG A 33 25.54 -25.08 26.54
C ARG A 33 25.17 -24.22 25.33
N PRO A 34 25.94 -24.25 24.23
CA PRO A 34 25.73 -23.35 23.09
C PRO A 34 24.33 -23.47 22.48
N TRP A 35 23.73 -24.67 22.49
CA TRP A 35 22.35 -24.87 22.01
C TRP A 35 21.31 -24.08 22.83
N VAL A 36 21.46 -23.98 24.15
CA VAL A 36 20.48 -23.27 25.00
C VAL A 36 20.51 -21.77 24.73
N LEU A 37 21.70 -21.21 24.51
CA LEU A 37 21.86 -19.81 24.11
C LEU A 37 21.22 -19.54 22.74
N ILE A 38 21.45 -20.41 21.76
CA ILE A 38 20.84 -20.29 20.42
C ILE A 38 19.31 -20.33 20.53
N THR A 39 18.77 -21.29 21.29
CA THR A 39 17.31 -21.42 21.45
C THR A 39 16.70 -20.19 22.12
N PHE A 40 17.40 -19.63 23.11
CA PHE A 40 16.96 -18.41 23.80
C PHE A 40 16.99 -17.18 22.89
N VAL A 41 18.04 -17.02 22.07
CA VAL A 41 18.13 -15.95 21.08
C VAL A 41 17.02 -16.08 20.04
N VAL A 42 16.78 -17.28 19.50
CA VAL A 42 15.69 -17.53 18.56
C VAL A 42 14.33 -17.22 19.20
N ALA A 43 14.09 -17.67 20.44
CA ALA A 43 12.85 -17.40 21.15
C ALA A 43 12.62 -15.89 21.37
N ILE A 44 13.68 -15.14 21.70
CA ILE A 44 13.59 -13.67 21.82
C ILE A 44 13.27 -13.03 20.47
N VAL A 45 13.95 -13.43 19.40
CA VAL A 45 13.67 -12.87 18.06
C VAL A 45 12.23 -13.15 17.67
N VAL A 46 11.75 -14.39 17.85
CA VAL A 46 10.35 -14.75 17.58
C VAL A 46 9.39 -13.95 18.46
N ALA A 47 9.65 -13.82 19.76
CA ALA A 47 8.78 -13.06 20.66
C ALA A 47 8.74 -11.58 20.30
N VAL A 48 9.88 -10.97 19.97
CA VAL A 48 9.96 -9.57 19.50
C VAL A 48 9.19 -9.42 18.20
N SER A 49 9.40 -10.31 17.21
CA SER A 49 8.65 -10.30 15.95
C SER A 49 7.15 -10.36 16.17
N VAL A 50 6.67 -11.27 17.03
CA VAL A 50 5.24 -11.38 17.35
C VAL A 50 4.72 -10.13 18.04
N ILE A 51 5.48 -9.54 18.96
CA ILE A 51 5.05 -8.32 19.68
C ILE A 51 5.03 -7.11 18.73
N THR A 52 5.98 -7.01 17.80
CA THR A 52 5.99 -5.95 16.80
C THR A 52 4.92 -6.13 15.72
N ASP A 53 4.48 -7.37 15.47
CA ASP A 53 3.38 -7.68 14.55
C ASP A 53 1.99 -7.54 15.20
N LEU A 54 1.90 -7.40 16.52
CA LEU A 54 0.61 -7.18 17.18
C LEU A 54 0.06 -5.81 16.81
N PRO A 55 -1.22 -5.70 16.41
CA PRO A 55 -1.83 -4.43 16.07
C PRO A 55 -1.82 -3.50 17.28
N HIS A 56 -1.04 -2.43 17.21
CA HIS A 56 -1.13 -1.35 18.19
C HIS A 56 -2.26 -0.39 17.80
N PRO A 57 -2.91 0.28 18.77
CA PRO A 57 -3.82 1.35 18.47
C PRO A 57 -3.06 2.45 17.73
N ILE A 58 -3.53 2.80 16.54
CA ILE A 58 -2.99 3.90 15.75
C ILE A 58 -3.51 5.24 16.29
N SER A 59 -2.62 6.21 16.42
CA SER A 59 -3.03 7.58 16.74
C SER A 59 -3.69 8.26 15.52
N LYS A 60 -4.60 9.21 15.75
CA LYS A 60 -5.22 9.97 14.65
C LYS A 60 -4.20 10.68 13.75
N SER A 61 -3.14 11.24 14.35
CA SER A 61 -2.06 11.92 13.62
C SER A 61 -1.28 10.97 12.71
N GLU A 62 -1.08 9.73 13.18
CA GLU A 62 -0.40 8.70 12.40
C GLU A 62 -1.28 8.23 11.23
N ASP A 63 -2.60 8.08 11.44
CA ASP A 63 -3.54 7.71 10.36
C ASP A 63 -3.56 8.80 9.28
N VAL A 64 -3.67 10.08 9.70
CA VAL A 64 -3.57 11.23 8.79
C VAL A 64 -2.27 11.22 8.00
N SER A 65 -1.14 10.95 8.65
CA SER A 65 0.17 10.89 7.98
C SER A 65 0.21 9.77 6.95
N ALA A 66 -0.24 8.56 7.32
CA ALA A 66 -0.28 7.39 6.44
C ALA A 66 -1.20 7.60 5.22
N GLN A 67 -2.40 8.16 5.43
CA GLN A 67 -3.31 8.45 4.32
C GLN A 67 -2.79 9.57 3.41
N ASN A 68 -2.13 10.60 3.95
CA ASN A 68 -1.48 11.62 3.13
C ASN A 68 -0.31 11.07 2.33
N ALA A 69 0.48 10.15 2.90
CA ALA A 69 1.54 9.46 2.16
C ALA A 69 0.94 8.66 1.00
N SER A 70 -0.14 7.91 1.25
CA SER A 70 -0.87 7.17 0.22
C SER A 70 -1.39 8.10 -0.89
N MET A 71 -2.04 9.21 -0.53
CA MET A 71 -2.54 10.18 -1.51
C MET A 71 -1.42 10.84 -2.32
N LYS A 72 -0.26 11.11 -1.69
CA LYS A 72 0.91 11.65 -2.38
C LYS A 72 1.42 10.66 -3.42
N GLN A 73 1.55 9.39 -3.03
CA GLN A 73 1.98 8.33 -3.94
C GLN A 73 0.98 8.15 -5.08
N ILE A 74 -0.32 8.07 -4.80
CA ILE A 74 -1.37 8.01 -5.83
C ILE A 74 -1.17 9.15 -6.84
N ASN A 75 -1.04 10.40 -6.37
CA ASN A 75 -0.85 11.54 -7.26
C ASN A 75 0.43 11.48 -8.10
N THR A 76 1.52 10.94 -7.54
CA THR A 76 2.77 10.73 -8.27
C THR A 76 2.60 9.68 -9.36
N ASP A 77 1.97 8.55 -9.04
CA ASP A 77 1.88 7.40 -9.92
C ASP A 77 0.87 7.61 -11.06
N ILE A 78 -0.20 8.38 -10.82
CA ILE A 78 -1.21 8.70 -11.86
C ILE A 78 -0.74 9.81 -12.81
N ALA A 79 0.27 10.60 -12.42
CA ALA A 79 0.63 11.83 -13.13
C ALA A 79 0.95 11.61 -14.63
N PRO A 80 1.68 10.56 -15.04
CA PRO A 80 1.92 10.28 -16.47
C PRO A 80 0.63 10.04 -17.25
N CYS A 81 -0.29 9.23 -16.74
CA CYS A 81 -1.56 8.97 -17.42
C CYS A 81 -2.46 10.22 -17.43
N VAL A 82 -2.49 11.00 -16.35
CA VAL A 82 -3.20 12.29 -16.31
C VAL A 82 -2.68 13.24 -17.40
N TYR A 83 -1.37 13.27 -17.62
CA TYR A 83 -0.77 14.05 -18.69
C TYR A 83 -1.20 13.54 -20.08
N ALA A 84 -1.06 12.24 -20.32
CA ALA A 84 -1.46 11.57 -21.56
C ALA A 84 -2.92 11.84 -21.93
N VAL A 85 -3.85 11.67 -20.98
CA VAL A 85 -5.28 11.95 -21.21
C VAL A 85 -5.50 13.43 -21.55
N LYS A 86 -4.89 14.37 -20.81
CA LYS A 86 -5.02 15.81 -21.11
C LYS A 86 -4.50 16.14 -22.50
N GLU A 87 -3.36 15.58 -22.87
CA GLU A 87 -2.71 15.82 -24.15
C GLU A 87 -3.54 15.24 -25.31
N ALA A 88 -4.02 14.00 -25.19
CA ALA A 88 -4.88 13.37 -26.18
C ALA A 88 -6.15 14.19 -26.46
N PHE A 89 -6.87 14.61 -25.41
CA PHE A 89 -8.03 15.49 -25.57
C PHE A 89 -7.64 16.87 -26.14
N GLY A 90 -6.42 17.35 -25.90
CA GLY A 90 -5.84 18.52 -26.55
C GLY A 90 -5.67 18.33 -28.06
N PHE A 91 -5.08 17.21 -28.49
CA PHE A 91 -4.91 16.87 -29.90
C PHE A 91 -6.22 16.71 -30.62
N TYR A 92 -7.20 16.02 -30.02
CA TYR A 92 -8.53 15.88 -30.62
C TYR A 92 -9.18 17.24 -30.89
N ARG A 93 -9.17 18.15 -29.91
CA ARG A 93 -9.72 19.51 -30.07
C ARG A 93 -9.01 20.29 -31.17
N ASN A 94 -7.68 20.24 -31.21
CA ASN A 94 -6.90 20.90 -32.27
C ASN A 94 -7.18 20.30 -33.65
N SER A 95 -7.41 18.98 -33.72
CA SER A 95 -7.78 18.29 -34.95
C SER A 95 -9.15 18.76 -35.46
N VAL A 96 -10.18 18.74 -34.59
CA VAL A 96 -11.55 19.20 -34.94
C VAL A 96 -11.57 20.69 -35.29
N ALA A 97 -10.76 21.51 -34.63
CA ALA A 97 -10.63 22.93 -34.94
C ALA A 97 -9.83 23.22 -36.21
N GLY A 98 -9.23 22.21 -36.86
CA GLY A 98 -8.37 22.38 -38.04
C GLY A 98 -7.05 23.11 -37.73
N THR A 99 -6.64 23.18 -36.46
CA THR A 99 -5.41 23.87 -36.03
C THR A 99 -4.20 22.92 -35.92
N LEU A 100 -4.42 21.62 -36.10
CA LEU A 100 -3.36 20.61 -36.11
C LEU A 100 -2.66 20.59 -37.47
N THR A 101 -1.42 21.08 -37.52
CA THR A 101 -0.64 21.07 -38.77
C THR A 101 -0.24 19.65 -39.17
N PRO A 102 0.00 19.36 -40.47
CA PRO A 102 0.45 18.04 -40.92
C PRO A 102 1.73 17.53 -40.22
N GLN A 103 2.65 18.45 -39.87
CA GLN A 103 3.85 18.11 -39.10
C GLN A 103 3.51 17.67 -37.68
N LYS A 104 2.56 18.36 -37.02
CA LYS A 104 2.08 17.96 -35.70
C LYS A 104 1.31 16.65 -35.75
N LEU A 105 0.53 16.40 -36.80
CA LEU A 105 -0.20 15.14 -37.00
C LEU A 105 0.75 13.92 -36.99
N LYS A 106 1.89 14.00 -37.68
CA LYS A 106 2.92 12.93 -37.67
C LYS A 106 3.47 12.67 -36.27
N VAL A 107 3.65 13.73 -35.50
CA VAL A 107 4.15 13.67 -34.12
C VAL A 107 3.09 13.03 -33.21
N VAL A 108 1.83 13.43 -33.36
CA VAL A 108 0.70 12.87 -32.60
C VAL A 108 0.52 11.37 -32.84
N ASN A 109 0.61 10.91 -34.08
CA ASN A 109 0.54 9.48 -34.41
C ASN A 109 1.71 8.66 -33.83
N THR A 110 2.79 9.32 -33.41
CA THR A 110 3.89 8.65 -32.69
C THR A 110 3.67 8.67 -31.16
N TYR A 111 3.09 9.74 -30.61
CA TYR A 111 2.93 9.89 -29.17
C TYR A 111 1.72 9.16 -28.59
N LEU A 112 0.56 9.16 -29.26
CA LEU A 112 -0.65 8.53 -28.71
C LEU A 112 -0.50 7.05 -28.35
N PRO A 113 0.22 6.21 -29.12
CA PRO A 113 0.50 4.83 -28.70
C PRO A 113 1.37 4.73 -27.43
N ASN A 114 2.30 5.66 -27.23
CA ASN A 114 3.10 5.72 -26.00
C ASN A 114 2.25 6.20 -24.82
N ASP A 115 1.37 7.18 -25.06
CA ASP A 115 0.40 7.70 -24.10
C ASP A 115 -0.61 6.63 -23.66
N GLN A 116 -0.99 5.75 -24.58
CA GLN A 116 -1.81 4.58 -24.27
C GLN A 116 -1.09 3.67 -23.26
N THR A 117 0.20 3.41 -23.48
CA THR A 117 1.01 2.52 -22.64
C THR A 117 1.09 3.05 -21.20
N VAL A 118 1.24 4.36 -21.00
CA VAL A 118 1.37 4.96 -19.65
C VAL A 118 0.08 4.89 -18.83
N CYS A 119 -1.08 4.73 -19.48
CA CYS A 119 -2.37 4.51 -18.80
C CYS A 119 -2.71 3.04 -18.55
N SER A 120 -1.92 2.10 -19.06
CA SER A 120 -2.16 0.66 -18.95
C SER A 120 -1.34 -0.01 -17.85
N PHE A 121 -1.63 -1.28 -17.57
CA PHE A 121 -0.79 -2.15 -16.71
C PHE A 121 0.68 -2.32 -17.16
N ALA A 122 1.04 -1.89 -18.37
CA ALA A 122 2.44 -1.84 -18.78
C ALA A 122 3.23 -0.68 -18.15
N SER A 123 2.55 0.28 -17.50
CA SER A 123 3.21 1.43 -16.88
C SER A 123 3.70 1.14 -15.46
N ALA A 124 4.84 1.75 -15.11
CA ALA A 124 5.38 1.68 -13.75
C ALA A 124 4.36 2.22 -12.72
N GLY A 125 3.71 3.35 -13.02
CA GLY A 125 2.71 3.95 -12.14
C GLY A 125 1.51 3.02 -11.88
N MET A 126 1.00 2.33 -12.91
CA MET A 126 -0.08 1.36 -12.70
C MET A 126 0.38 0.18 -11.85
N SER A 127 1.58 -0.34 -12.10
CA SER A 127 2.15 -1.41 -11.28
C SER A 127 2.36 -0.98 -9.82
N ASP A 128 2.85 0.24 -9.59
CA ASP A 128 3.08 0.77 -8.25
C ASP A 128 1.78 0.96 -7.49
N LEU A 129 0.74 1.48 -8.14
CA LEU A 129 -0.60 1.64 -7.57
C LEU A 129 -1.26 0.31 -7.19
N THR A 130 -1.05 -0.74 -7.98
CA THR A 130 -1.77 -2.01 -7.82
C THR A 130 -1.01 -3.05 -6.99
N ASN A 131 0.32 -3.01 -6.98
CA ASN A 131 1.15 -4.02 -6.32
C ASN A 131 1.95 -3.47 -5.13
N ASN A 132 2.30 -2.19 -5.11
CA ASN A 132 3.25 -1.63 -4.14
C ASN A 132 2.60 -0.68 -3.13
N LEU A 133 1.54 0.03 -3.52
CA LEU A 133 0.84 0.93 -2.62
C LEU A 133 0.04 0.15 -1.58
N GLN A 134 0.43 0.28 -0.31
CA GLN A 134 -0.29 -0.29 0.82
C GLN A 134 -1.02 0.82 1.57
N VAL A 135 -2.33 0.85 1.42
CA VAL A 135 -3.20 1.74 2.19
C VAL A 135 -3.38 1.13 3.59
N LEU A 136 -3.09 1.91 4.62
CA LEU A 136 -3.23 1.46 6.00
C LEU A 136 -4.69 1.08 6.31
N ASP A 137 -4.92 -0.10 6.91
CA ASP A 137 -6.28 -0.62 7.17
C ASP A 137 -6.97 0.08 8.36
N THR A 138 -7.43 1.30 8.11
CA THR A 138 -8.29 2.08 9.01
C THR A 138 -9.63 2.38 8.34
N THR A 139 -10.60 2.92 9.08
CA THR A 139 -11.89 3.34 8.48
C THR A 139 -11.68 4.41 7.40
N ALA A 140 -10.72 5.32 7.59
CA ALA A 140 -10.33 6.29 6.57
C ALA A 140 -9.61 5.60 5.41
N GLY A 141 -8.66 4.72 5.71
CA GLY A 141 -7.92 3.93 4.72
C GLY A 141 -8.81 3.09 3.81
N LYS A 142 -9.89 2.49 4.31
CA LYS A 142 -10.88 1.78 3.46
C LYS A 142 -11.53 2.66 2.40
N ASN A 143 -11.66 3.97 2.65
CA ASN A 143 -12.13 4.91 1.64
C ASN A 143 -11.01 5.28 0.66
N ILE A 144 -9.77 5.39 1.12
CA ILE A 144 -8.61 5.57 0.23
C ILE A 144 -8.39 4.35 -0.68
N ASP A 145 -8.62 3.13 -0.19
CA ASP A 145 -8.58 1.90 -1.00
C ASP A 145 -9.70 1.88 -2.07
N LYS A 146 -10.91 2.33 -1.73
CA LYS A 146 -12.00 2.49 -2.71
C LYS A 146 -11.66 3.57 -3.76
N LEU A 147 -11.08 4.69 -3.32
CA LEU A 147 -10.59 5.73 -4.21
C LEU A 147 -9.56 5.16 -5.18
N LEU A 148 -8.58 4.41 -4.68
CA LEU A 148 -7.53 3.77 -5.48
C LEU A 148 -8.12 2.87 -6.57
N LYS A 149 -9.12 2.04 -6.25
CA LYS A 149 -9.82 1.19 -7.24
C LYS A 149 -10.48 1.99 -8.36
N VAL A 150 -11.10 3.13 -8.01
CA VAL A 150 -11.71 4.03 -9.01
C VAL A 150 -10.63 4.70 -9.85
N VAL A 151 -9.51 5.12 -9.27
CA VAL A 151 -8.36 5.69 -9.99
C VAL A 151 -7.77 4.68 -10.98
N VAL A 152 -7.62 3.41 -10.59
CA VAL A 152 -7.16 2.34 -11.49
C VAL A 152 -8.13 2.16 -12.66
N THR A 153 -9.44 2.19 -12.41
CA THR A 153 -10.47 2.12 -13.46
C THR A 153 -10.39 3.33 -14.41
N TRP A 154 -10.28 4.53 -13.84
CA TRP A 154 -10.11 5.79 -14.57
C TRP A 154 -8.92 5.73 -15.53
N MET A 155 -7.81 5.12 -15.12
CA MET A 155 -6.60 4.98 -15.94
C MET A 155 -6.72 3.87 -16.99
N ASP A 156 -6.90 2.61 -16.57
CA ASP A 156 -6.73 1.43 -17.43
C ASP A 156 -7.92 1.16 -18.35
N SER A 157 -9.13 1.47 -17.87
CA SER A 157 -10.35 1.36 -18.68
C SER A 157 -10.58 2.64 -19.45
N ASP A 158 -10.92 3.72 -18.74
CA ASP A 158 -11.56 4.87 -19.39
C ASP A 158 -10.54 5.78 -20.07
N GLY A 159 -9.38 6.00 -19.43
CA GLY A 159 -8.31 6.84 -19.94
C GLY A 159 -7.67 6.21 -21.18
N ASN A 160 -7.32 4.94 -21.07
CA ASN A 160 -6.83 4.13 -22.18
C ASN A 160 -7.83 4.07 -23.35
N ALA A 161 -9.11 3.78 -23.10
CA ALA A 161 -10.13 3.73 -24.14
C ALA A 161 -10.32 5.09 -24.84
N ALA A 162 -10.30 6.20 -24.08
CA ALA A 162 -10.37 7.54 -24.66
C ALA A 162 -9.17 7.85 -25.57
N ILE A 163 -7.96 7.47 -25.18
CA ILE A 163 -6.75 7.64 -26.00
C ILE A 163 -6.86 6.86 -27.31
N VAL A 164 -7.31 5.59 -27.25
CA VAL A 164 -7.53 4.74 -28.42
C VAL A 164 -8.57 5.33 -29.37
N ASP A 165 -9.69 5.84 -28.84
CA ASP A 165 -10.72 6.49 -29.65
C ASP A 165 -10.19 7.77 -30.34
N ILE A 166 -9.39 8.56 -29.62
CA ILE A 166 -8.78 9.78 -30.16
C ILE A 166 -7.77 9.44 -31.26
N GLU A 167 -6.91 8.45 -31.05
CA GLU A 167 -5.96 7.98 -32.06
C GLU A 167 -6.67 7.56 -33.35
N TYR A 168 -7.76 6.81 -33.21
CA TYR A 168 -8.58 6.42 -34.36
C TYR A 168 -9.19 7.64 -35.06
N LEU A 169 -9.80 8.57 -34.32
CA LEU A 169 -10.49 9.74 -34.86
C LEU A 169 -9.55 10.76 -35.52
N ILE A 170 -8.29 10.79 -35.13
CA ILE A 170 -7.26 11.62 -35.78
C ILE A 170 -7.00 11.14 -37.21
N ASN A 171 -7.07 9.83 -37.45
CA ASN A 171 -6.87 9.23 -38.76
C ASN A 171 -8.20 9.04 -39.54
N HIS A 172 -9.34 9.02 -38.85
CA HIS A 172 -10.68 8.85 -39.41
C HIS A 172 -11.63 9.94 -38.89
N PRO A 173 -11.41 11.22 -39.30
CA PRO A 173 -12.22 12.32 -38.81
C PRO A 173 -13.69 12.15 -39.21
N GLY A 174 -14.59 12.40 -38.26
CA GLY A 174 -16.04 12.35 -38.50
C GLY A 174 -16.70 10.97 -38.33
N ASP A 175 -15.97 9.94 -37.88
CA ASP A 175 -16.58 8.66 -37.53
C ASP A 175 -17.57 8.83 -36.36
N ALA A 176 -18.87 8.80 -36.66
CA ALA A 176 -19.92 9.08 -35.68
C ALA A 176 -19.95 8.07 -34.52
N LYS A 177 -19.59 6.81 -34.78
CA LYS A 177 -19.58 5.76 -33.74
C LYS A 177 -18.46 6.03 -32.76
N LYS A 178 -17.26 6.35 -33.25
CA LYS A 178 -16.10 6.64 -32.40
C LYS A 178 -16.21 7.98 -31.67
N ILE A 179 -16.85 8.98 -32.26
CA ILE A 179 -17.19 10.22 -31.54
C ILE A 179 -18.15 9.95 -30.36
N ALA A 180 -19.17 9.10 -30.58
CA ALA A 180 -20.11 8.73 -29.52
C ALA A 180 -19.44 7.92 -28.39
N ASP A 181 -18.53 7.02 -28.75
CA ASP A 181 -17.71 6.25 -27.79
C ASP A 181 -16.80 7.19 -26.99
N LEU A 182 -16.07 8.09 -27.63
CA LEU A 182 -15.22 9.07 -26.96
C LEU A 182 -16.02 9.96 -25.97
N ARG A 183 -17.24 10.37 -26.34
CA ARG A 183 -18.13 11.10 -25.43
C ARG A 183 -18.51 10.27 -24.20
N LYS A 184 -18.78 8.98 -24.41
CA LYS A 184 -19.05 8.04 -23.31
C LYS A 184 -17.82 7.91 -22.40
N GLN A 185 -16.61 7.78 -22.96
CA GLN A 185 -15.38 7.71 -22.16
C GLN A 185 -15.13 9.01 -21.37
N GLN A 186 -15.37 10.19 -21.97
CA GLN A 186 -15.29 11.46 -21.25
C GLN A 186 -16.23 11.52 -20.04
N ASN A 187 -17.46 11.01 -20.20
CA ASN A 187 -18.44 10.97 -19.12
C ASN A 187 -18.00 10.01 -18.01
N TYR A 188 -17.44 8.85 -18.35
CA TYR A 188 -16.89 7.93 -17.36
C TYR A 188 -15.70 8.53 -16.61
N LEU A 189 -14.74 9.13 -17.31
CA LEU A 189 -13.61 9.85 -16.69
C LEU A 189 -14.05 10.94 -15.71
N THR A 190 -15.12 11.66 -16.05
CA THR A 190 -15.69 12.70 -15.19
C THR A 190 -16.36 12.09 -13.95
N LYS A 191 -17.18 11.06 -14.16
CA LYS A 191 -17.90 10.36 -13.09
C LYS A 191 -16.94 9.69 -12.11
N ASP A 192 -15.92 9.00 -12.61
CA ASP A 192 -14.93 8.31 -11.78
C ASP A 192 -14.12 9.31 -10.95
N ARG A 193 -13.76 10.46 -11.53
CA ARG A 193 -13.16 11.56 -10.78
C ARG A 193 -14.05 12.03 -9.63
N GLU A 194 -15.34 12.25 -9.88
CA GLU A 194 -16.29 12.69 -8.84
C GLU A 194 -16.45 11.64 -7.73
N ILE A 195 -16.56 10.36 -8.09
CA ILE A 195 -16.64 9.26 -7.13
C ILE A 195 -15.37 9.19 -6.27
N ALA A 196 -14.20 9.27 -6.90
CA ALA A 196 -12.91 9.24 -6.20
C ALA A 196 -12.77 10.41 -5.21
N ILE A 197 -13.18 11.63 -5.61
CA ILE A 197 -13.23 12.80 -4.72
C ILE A 197 -14.23 12.57 -3.57
N GLY A 198 -15.37 11.93 -3.83
CA GLY A 198 -16.34 11.57 -2.79
C GLY A 198 -15.73 10.67 -1.70
N TYR A 199 -14.96 9.65 -2.10
CA TYR A 199 -14.23 8.80 -1.15
C TYR A 199 -13.15 9.57 -0.38
N LEU A 200 -12.40 10.46 -1.04
CA LEU A 200 -11.41 11.32 -0.39
C LEU A 200 -12.03 12.23 0.69
N ASN A 201 -13.16 12.85 0.36
CA ASN A 201 -13.89 13.71 1.27
C ASN A 201 -14.42 12.93 2.47
N THR A 202 -14.90 11.71 2.24
CA THR A 202 -15.36 10.81 3.32
C THR A 202 -14.19 10.43 4.24
N ALA A 203 -13.03 10.06 3.67
CA ALA A 203 -11.82 9.77 4.46
C ALA A 203 -11.37 10.99 5.29
N SER A 204 -11.36 12.17 4.68
CA SER A 204 -11.02 13.44 5.35
C SER A 204 -11.97 13.74 6.51
N ALA A 205 -13.27 13.53 6.32
CA ALA A 205 -14.29 13.72 7.36
C ALA A 205 -14.10 12.74 8.54
N ILE A 206 -13.76 11.48 8.27
CA ILE A 206 -13.46 10.48 9.32
C ILE A 206 -12.26 10.91 10.17
N LEU A 207 -11.22 11.45 9.53
CA LEU A 207 -10.01 11.89 10.20
C LEU A 207 -10.16 13.26 10.88
N GLY A 208 -11.20 14.02 10.53
CA GLY A 208 -11.42 15.38 11.00
C GLY A 208 -10.40 16.38 10.45
N THR A 209 -9.76 16.07 9.31
CA THR A 209 -8.80 16.95 8.64
C THR A 209 -8.80 16.71 7.14
N GLN A 210 -8.41 17.72 6.37
CA GLN A 210 -8.30 17.60 4.92
C GLN A 210 -7.04 16.82 4.55
N LEU A 211 -7.22 15.72 3.80
CA LEU A 211 -6.14 15.00 3.16
C LEU A 211 -5.68 15.69 1.88
N TYR A 212 -4.50 15.33 1.36
CA TYR A 212 -4.02 15.81 0.08
C TYR A 212 -5.03 15.54 -1.04
N SER A 213 -5.27 16.57 -1.86
CA SER A 213 -6.23 16.54 -2.95
C SER A 213 -5.82 15.54 -4.02
N LEU A 214 -6.80 14.85 -4.60
CA LEU A 214 -6.60 14.01 -5.78
C LEU A 214 -6.45 14.87 -7.04
N ASN A 215 -5.38 14.62 -7.82
CA ASN A 215 -5.01 15.42 -8.99
C ASN A 215 -5.52 14.83 -10.31
N LEU A 216 -6.80 14.44 -10.35
CA LEU A 216 -7.46 14.05 -11.61
C LEU A 216 -7.98 15.29 -12.36
N PRO A 217 -7.83 15.33 -13.69
CA PRO A 217 -8.19 16.49 -14.50
C PRO A 217 -9.71 16.68 -14.61
N VAL A 218 -10.14 17.94 -14.68
CA VAL A 218 -11.43 18.28 -15.28
C VAL A 218 -11.21 18.40 -16.79
N LEU A 219 -11.89 17.57 -17.56
CA LEU A 219 -11.79 17.59 -19.02
C LEU A 219 -12.78 18.61 -19.58
N ALA A 220 -12.32 19.40 -20.56
CA ALA A 220 -13.23 20.31 -21.26
C ALA A 220 -14.19 19.51 -22.15
N PRO A 221 -15.45 19.93 -22.31
CA PRO A 221 -16.39 19.28 -23.21
C PRO A 221 -15.82 19.11 -24.62
N LEU A 222 -16.14 17.97 -25.25
CA LEU A 222 -15.75 17.72 -26.63
C LEU A 222 -16.45 18.74 -27.57
N PRO A 223 -15.75 19.30 -28.56
CA PRO A 223 -16.36 20.21 -29.54
C PRO A 223 -17.36 19.45 -30.45
N GLY A 224 -18.47 20.11 -30.79
CA GLY A 224 -19.50 19.54 -31.67
C GLY A 224 -20.49 18.60 -30.97
N THR A 225 -20.66 18.74 -29.65
CA THR A 225 -21.60 17.98 -28.82
C THR A 225 -22.59 18.88 -28.13
#